data_AF-A0A1E5XR68-F1
#
_entry.id   AF-A0A1E5XR68-F1
#
_cell.length_a   1.000
_cell.length_b   1.000
_cell.length_c   1.000
_cell.angle_alpha   90.00
_cell.angle_beta   90.00
_cell.angle_gamma   90.00
#
_symmetry.space_group_name_H-M   'P 1'
#
loop_
_entity.id
_entity.type
_entity.pdbx_description
1 polymer ?
#
loop_
_entity_poly.entity_id
_entity_poly.type
_entity_poly.pdbx_seq_one_letter_code
_entity_poly.pdbx_strand_id
1 'polypeptide(L)'
;MDQQWLASVLPSQQQLDEFLGDDPVTALLGLARSRAPIEFGPVGDPGDDPALKREFALAQVAAAALKKNGNAQLSLEQTQALHAFVHLLARPALRVVGGGVPAIPQSWDRLDTAHDSVISRVRGVGRVDTSTRKHVGTGWFVIENLLLTNRHVAGGLCGLDVHNDPTWLDKLPAAVVATNAAWDADHSQRAVWDPAEAPSAASTAVGSITKIRAYHALLDMALLDVTGVENSNSLVLRIQAVPPASLTGHEVYLAGYPGVSPPYSVSKQVADLLFPGATASGLKRVSPGQLVALVEDLPIGEGKPRASHDGSTLGGSSGSPVVNFDNHRVIALHYAGKYGQANFAVPLWLVKDDPFFTDNDIVFAS
;
A
#
# COMPACT_ATOMS: atom_id res chain seq x y z
N MET A 1 -27.42 -4.61 2.52
CA MET A 1 -26.31 -4.07 3.36
C MET A 1 -26.86 -3.99 4.76
N ASP A 2 -26.34 -4.81 5.68
CA ASP A 2 -27.06 -5.18 6.92
C ASP A 2 -26.89 -4.10 8.01
N GLN A 3 -28.01 -3.60 8.55
CA GLN A 3 -28.06 -2.53 9.57
C GLN A 3 -27.34 -2.91 10.87
N GLN A 4 -27.20 -4.21 11.14
CA GLN A 4 -26.44 -4.73 12.27
C GLN A 4 -24.94 -4.48 12.18
N TRP A 5 -24.38 -4.39 10.96
CA TRP A 5 -22.96 -4.09 10.78
C TRP A 5 -22.66 -2.60 10.99
N LEU A 6 -23.53 -1.71 10.52
CA LEU A 6 -23.36 -0.26 10.72
C LEU A 6 -23.35 0.10 12.22
N ALA A 7 -24.22 -0.54 13.00
CA ALA A 7 -24.29 -0.35 14.45
C ALA A 7 -23.12 -0.99 15.22
N SER A 8 -22.50 -2.06 14.69
CA SER A 8 -21.37 -2.74 15.34
C SER A 8 -20.02 -2.08 15.08
N VAL A 9 -19.95 -1.15 14.12
CA VAL A 9 -18.74 -0.39 13.77
C VAL A 9 -18.82 1.07 14.15
N LEU A 10 -19.94 1.57 14.69
CA LEU A 10 -20.00 2.93 15.26
C LEU A 10 -19.49 2.90 16.70
N PRO A 11 -18.65 3.87 17.14
CA PRO A 11 -18.33 4.00 18.56
C PRO A 11 -19.63 4.21 19.34
N SER A 12 -19.68 3.71 20.57
CA SER A 12 -20.84 3.94 21.44
C SER A 12 -21.08 5.45 21.64
N GLN A 13 -22.30 5.83 21.99
CA GLN A 13 -22.67 7.24 22.15
C GLN A 13 -21.78 7.98 23.16
N GLN A 14 -21.41 7.30 24.25
CA GLN A 14 -20.46 7.83 25.24
C GLN A 14 -19.04 8.00 24.67
N GLN A 15 -18.61 7.10 23.78
CA GLN A 15 -17.33 7.23 23.08
C GLN A 15 -17.37 8.38 22.08
N LEU A 16 -18.46 8.54 21.32
CA LEU A 16 -18.65 9.67 20.40
C LEU A 16 -18.61 11.02 21.14
N ASP A 17 -19.23 11.09 22.33
CA ASP A 17 -19.23 12.30 23.17
C ASP A 17 -17.83 12.62 23.74
N GLU A 18 -17.04 11.60 24.13
CA GLU A 18 -15.64 11.77 24.55
C GLU A 18 -14.68 12.08 23.37
N PHE A 19 -14.96 11.55 22.18
CA PHE A 19 -14.08 11.67 21.00
C PHE A 19 -14.28 12.96 20.20
N LEU A 20 -15.50 13.50 20.14
CA LEU A 20 -15.83 14.61 19.24
C LEU A 20 -15.52 16.00 19.81
N GLY A 21 -15.54 16.17 21.14
CA GLY A 21 -15.10 17.39 21.84
C GLY A 21 -15.48 18.72 21.16
N ASP A 22 -14.71 19.77 21.43
CA ASP A 22 -14.92 21.10 20.84
C ASP A 22 -14.37 21.23 19.39
N ASP A 23 -13.56 20.26 18.95
CA ASP A 23 -12.89 20.25 17.63
C ASP A 23 -13.22 18.98 16.81
N PRO A 24 -14.31 19.01 16.04
CA PRO A 24 -14.78 17.86 15.25
C PRO A 24 -13.85 17.50 14.08
N VAL A 25 -12.95 18.39 13.66
CA VAL A 25 -11.95 18.08 12.61
C VAL A 25 -10.85 17.21 13.20
N THR A 26 -10.34 17.56 14.37
CA THR A 26 -9.39 16.74 15.12
C THR A 26 -9.98 15.37 15.50
N ALA A 27 -11.28 15.33 15.80
CA ALA A 27 -12.00 14.09 16.08
C ALA A 27 -12.24 13.20 14.85
N LEU A 28 -12.56 13.78 13.70
CA LEU A 28 -12.66 13.05 12.42
C LEU A 28 -11.28 12.54 11.97
N LEU A 29 -10.22 13.31 12.19
CA LEU A 29 -8.83 12.86 12.05
C LEU A 29 -8.50 11.72 13.03
N GLY A 30 -9.04 11.74 14.25
CA GLY A 30 -8.95 10.66 15.23
C GLY A 30 -9.69 9.37 14.81
N LEU A 31 -10.87 9.48 14.22
CA LEU A 31 -11.62 8.34 13.69
C LEU A 31 -10.93 7.72 12.48
N ALA A 32 -10.38 8.56 11.60
CA ALA A 32 -9.60 8.13 10.46
C ALA A 32 -8.24 7.53 10.84
N ARG A 33 -7.76 7.77 12.08
CA ARG A 33 -6.59 7.10 12.64
C ARG A 33 -6.81 5.60 12.90
N SER A 34 -8.05 5.16 13.03
CA SER A 34 -8.38 3.79 13.45
C SER A 34 -8.95 2.89 12.33
N ARG A 35 -9.11 3.39 11.10
CA ARG A 35 -9.92 2.70 10.06
C ARG A 35 -9.32 2.82 8.66
N ALA A 36 -8.99 1.66 8.10
CA ALA A 36 -8.73 1.46 6.68
C ALA A 36 -10.06 1.51 5.88
N PRO A 37 -10.01 1.77 4.57
CA PRO A 37 -11.10 2.43 3.85
C PRO A 37 -12.30 1.50 3.56
N ILE A 38 -13.53 2.06 3.50
CA ILE A 38 -14.80 1.46 3.01
C ILE A 38 -15.29 2.22 1.77
N GLU A 39 -15.92 1.50 0.84
CA GLU A 39 -16.66 2.00 -0.34
C GLU A 39 -17.49 3.18 0.01
N PHE A 40 -17.01 4.35 -0.44
CA PHE A 40 -17.72 5.30 -1.31
C PHE A 40 -17.01 6.68 -1.33
N GLY A 41 -16.66 7.24 -2.51
CA GLY A 41 -16.14 8.62 -2.81
C GLY A 41 -14.89 9.09 -2.06
N PRO A 42 -13.70 9.39 -2.66
CA PRO A 42 -13.07 10.72 -2.43
C PRO A 42 -12.43 11.67 -3.40
N VAL A 43 -12.72 12.98 -3.20
CA VAL A 43 -12.11 14.28 -3.61
C VAL A 43 -10.62 14.48 -3.24
N GLY A 44 -9.83 15.09 -4.14
CA GLY A 44 -8.56 15.80 -3.95
C GLY A 44 -8.59 17.17 -4.62
N ASP A 45 -7.95 18.19 -4.06
CA ASP A 45 -7.81 19.61 -4.50
C ASP A 45 -8.78 20.12 -5.61
N PRO A 46 -9.77 21.00 -5.30
CA PRO A 46 -10.83 21.38 -6.24
C PRO A 46 -10.38 21.88 -7.61
N GLY A 47 -9.22 22.55 -7.68
CA GLY A 47 -8.99 23.50 -8.76
C GLY A 47 -10.26 24.35 -9.01
N ASP A 48 -10.52 24.71 -10.27
CA ASP A 48 -11.81 25.29 -10.66
C ASP A 48 -12.87 24.27 -11.09
N ASP A 49 -12.70 22.98 -10.73
CA ASP A 49 -13.64 21.93 -11.12
C ASP A 49 -14.98 22.06 -10.36
N PRO A 50 -16.10 22.33 -11.07
CA PRO A 50 -17.41 22.49 -10.46
C PRO A 50 -17.95 21.22 -9.78
N ALA A 51 -17.55 20.03 -10.24
CA ALA A 51 -17.99 18.76 -9.67
C ALA A 51 -17.33 18.48 -8.31
N LEU A 52 -16.04 18.82 -8.17
CA LEU A 52 -15.33 18.73 -6.89
C LEU A 52 -15.84 19.74 -5.86
N LYS A 53 -16.11 20.99 -6.29
CA LYS A 53 -16.71 22.00 -5.41
C LYS A 53 -18.05 21.53 -4.85
N ARG A 54 -18.83 20.81 -5.67
CA ARG A 54 -20.10 20.19 -5.26
C ARG A 54 -19.89 19.04 -4.26
N GLU A 55 -18.93 18.15 -4.49
CA GLU A 55 -18.63 17.06 -3.55
C GLU A 55 -18.13 17.58 -2.20
N PHE A 56 -17.20 18.55 -2.16
CA PHE A 56 -16.77 19.16 -0.89
C PHE A 56 -17.93 19.83 -0.14
N ALA A 57 -18.83 20.51 -0.86
CA ALA A 57 -20.01 21.10 -0.25
C ALA A 57 -20.93 20.02 0.35
N LEU A 58 -21.12 18.89 -0.34
CA LEU A 58 -21.89 17.76 0.18
C LEU A 58 -21.24 17.13 1.42
N ALA A 59 -19.91 17.01 1.43
CA ALA A 59 -19.14 16.52 2.58
C ALA A 59 -19.32 17.42 3.81
N GLN A 60 -19.25 18.74 3.61
CA GLN A 60 -19.46 19.72 4.67
C GLN A 60 -20.88 19.68 5.23
N VAL A 61 -21.89 19.53 4.36
CA VAL A 61 -23.28 19.36 4.78
C VAL A 61 -23.45 18.06 5.58
N ALA A 62 -22.84 16.96 5.14
CA ALA A 62 -22.87 15.68 5.83
C ALA A 62 -22.21 15.75 7.22
N ALA A 63 -21.01 16.34 7.29
CA ALA A 63 -20.29 16.56 8.54
C ALA A 63 -21.08 17.45 9.52
N ALA A 64 -21.68 18.53 9.02
CA ALA A 64 -22.52 19.41 9.82
C ALA A 64 -23.79 18.71 10.35
N ALA A 65 -24.39 17.84 9.54
CA ALA A 65 -25.56 17.04 9.94
C ALA A 65 -25.19 16.07 11.08
N LEU A 66 -24.07 15.35 10.94
CA LEU A 66 -23.57 14.45 12.00
C LEU A 66 -23.15 15.19 13.26
N LYS A 67 -22.56 16.39 13.14
CA LYS A 67 -22.23 17.25 14.29
C LYS A 67 -23.47 17.66 15.08
N LYS A 68 -24.58 17.94 14.39
CA LYS A 68 -25.85 18.33 15.03
C LYS A 68 -26.60 17.13 15.61
N ASN A 69 -26.47 15.97 14.98
CA ASN A 69 -27.06 14.70 15.41
C ASN A 69 -26.18 13.54 14.93
N GLY A 70 -25.49 12.86 15.86
CA GLY A 70 -24.59 11.75 15.53
C GLY A 70 -25.26 10.57 14.80
N ASN A 71 -26.60 10.50 14.82
CA ASN A 71 -27.41 9.50 14.12
C ASN A 71 -28.11 10.06 12.88
N ALA A 72 -27.65 11.18 12.32
CA ALA A 72 -28.22 11.73 11.10
C ALA A 72 -28.14 10.71 9.95
N GLN A 73 -29.29 10.44 9.31
CA GLN A 73 -29.29 9.64 8.09
C GLN A 73 -28.73 10.47 6.94
N LEU A 74 -27.56 10.08 6.46
CA LEU A 74 -26.93 10.66 5.29
C LEU A 74 -27.44 9.97 4.02
N SER A 75 -27.56 10.74 2.94
CA SER A 75 -27.75 10.15 1.62
C SER A 75 -26.49 9.37 1.20
N LEU A 76 -26.62 8.51 0.18
CA LEU A 76 -25.48 7.81 -0.41
C LEU A 76 -24.41 8.80 -0.90
N GLU A 77 -24.82 9.87 -1.57
CA GLU A 77 -23.94 10.93 -2.06
C GLU A 77 -23.24 11.70 -0.92
N GLN A 78 -23.94 11.95 0.19
CA GLN A 78 -23.35 12.59 1.37
C GLN A 78 -22.35 11.69 2.08
N THR A 79 -22.63 10.38 2.14
CA THR A 79 -21.70 9.38 2.71
C THR A 79 -20.45 9.26 1.84
N GLN A 80 -20.64 9.18 0.52
CA GLN A 80 -19.58 9.23 -0.48
C GLN A 80 -18.70 10.46 -0.30
N ALA A 81 -19.31 11.64 -0.26
CA ALA A 81 -18.59 12.89 -0.09
C ALA A 81 -17.92 13.03 1.30
N LEU A 82 -18.44 12.40 2.35
CA LEU A 82 -17.81 12.50 3.67
C LEU A 82 -16.58 11.58 3.80
N HIS A 83 -16.72 10.32 3.38
CA HIS A 83 -15.58 9.42 3.21
C HIS A 83 -14.52 10.07 2.31
N ALA A 84 -14.98 10.88 1.36
CA ALA A 84 -14.12 11.64 0.48
C ALA A 84 -13.09 12.46 1.22
N PHE A 85 -13.70 13.41 1.87
CA PHE A 85 -13.03 14.41 2.63
C PHE A 85 -12.13 13.78 3.70
N VAL A 86 -12.63 12.75 4.38
CA VAL A 86 -11.88 12.03 5.41
C VAL A 86 -10.63 11.36 4.82
N HIS A 87 -10.72 10.66 3.69
CA HIS A 87 -9.56 9.96 3.17
C HIS A 87 -8.51 10.89 2.56
N LEU A 88 -8.94 11.95 1.87
CA LEU A 88 -8.01 12.93 1.32
C LEU A 88 -7.16 13.57 2.41
N LEU A 89 -7.79 13.91 3.54
CA LEU A 89 -7.13 14.61 4.62
C LEU A 89 -6.43 13.63 5.56
N ALA A 90 -7.00 12.47 5.85
CA ALA A 90 -6.46 11.59 6.87
C ALA A 90 -5.58 10.47 6.32
N ARG A 91 -5.76 9.99 5.09
CA ARG A 91 -5.01 8.87 4.50
C ARG A 91 -4.67 9.15 3.03
N PRO A 92 -3.93 10.24 2.75
CA PRO A 92 -3.62 10.60 1.39
C PRO A 92 -2.72 9.55 0.72
N ALA A 93 -2.82 9.40 -0.60
CA ALA A 93 -1.82 8.71 -1.41
C ALA A 93 -1.02 9.76 -2.18
N LEU A 94 0.08 10.22 -1.58
CA LEU A 94 0.80 11.40 -2.03
C LEU A 94 1.77 11.06 -3.15
N ARG A 95 1.66 11.76 -4.28
CA ARG A 95 2.53 11.53 -5.44
C ARG A 95 3.96 12.00 -5.15
N VAL A 96 4.93 11.17 -5.53
CA VAL A 96 6.34 11.58 -5.58
C VAL A 96 6.58 12.32 -6.89
N VAL A 97 7.05 13.56 -6.82
CA VAL A 97 7.32 14.44 -7.95
C VAL A 97 8.62 15.19 -7.71
N GLY A 98 9.55 15.13 -8.67
CA GLY A 98 10.80 15.88 -8.60
C GLY A 98 11.67 15.52 -7.40
N GLY A 99 11.62 14.26 -6.96
CA GLY A 99 12.32 13.77 -5.79
C GLY A 99 11.68 14.17 -4.46
N GLY A 100 10.40 14.55 -4.43
CA GLY A 100 9.73 14.97 -3.20
C GLY A 100 8.24 14.69 -3.20
N VAL A 101 7.59 14.95 -2.05
CA VAL A 101 6.13 15.05 -1.95
C VAL A 101 5.79 16.54 -1.79
N PRO A 102 5.20 17.19 -2.81
CA PRO A 102 5.10 18.66 -2.86
C PRO A 102 4.00 19.26 -1.97
N ALA A 103 2.97 18.48 -1.62
CA ALA A 103 1.86 18.93 -0.80
C ALA A 103 1.53 17.86 0.25
N ILE A 104 1.89 18.12 1.50
CA ILE A 104 1.61 17.23 2.64
C ILE A 104 0.46 17.84 3.46
N PRO A 105 -0.64 17.11 3.70
CA PRO A 105 -1.71 17.57 4.57
C PRO A 105 -1.22 17.78 6.01
N GLN A 106 -1.70 18.83 6.68
CA GLN A 106 -1.33 19.17 8.06
C GLN A 106 -1.55 18.04 9.07
N SER A 107 -2.51 17.15 8.81
CA SER A 107 -2.78 15.93 9.57
C SER A 107 -1.60 14.95 9.63
N TRP A 108 -0.62 15.12 8.74
CA TRP A 108 0.60 14.32 8.61
C TRP A 108 1.86 15.18 8.80
N ASP A 109 1.87 16.05 9.80
CA ASP A 109 3.06 16.81 10.25
C ASP A 109 4.30 15.92 10.45
N ARG A 110 4.09 14.66 10.88
CA ARG A 110 5.17 13.69 10.99
C ARG A 110 5.82 13.35 9.65
N LEU A 111 5.05 13.25 8.57
CA LEU A 111 5.59 13.05 7.23
C LEU A 111 6.35 14.29 6.75
N ASP A 112 5.85 15.49 7.07
CA ASP A 112 6.53 16.75 6.75
C ASP A 112 7.87 16.84 7.48
N THR A 113 7.89 16.59 8.78
CA THR A 113 9.10 16.56 9.62
C THR A 113 10.11 15.52 9.14
N ALA A 114 9.64 14.35 8.71
CA ALA A 114 10.48 13.24 8.27
C ALA A 114 10.71 13.19 6.75
N HIS A 115 10.36 14.24 6.00
CA HIS A 115 10.27 14.23 4.53
C HIS A 115 11.54 13.71 3.86
N ASP A 116 12.70 14.31 4.15
CA ASP A 116 13.98 13.92 3.55
C ASP A 116 14.32 12.45 3.81
N SER A 117 14.04 11.97 5.02
CA SER A 117 14.27 10.57 5.39
C SER A 117 13.32 9.64 4.65
N VAL A 118 12.05 10.01 4.51
CA VAL A 118 11.07 9.25 3.73
C VAL A 118 11.50 9.19 2.26
N ILE A 119 11.77 10.33 1.64
CA ILE A 119 12.19 10.45 0.24
C ILE A 119 13.45 9.62 -0.02
N SER A 120 14.47 9.75 0.83
CA SER A 120 15.71 9.00 0.71
C SER A 120 15.46 7.48 0.65
N ARG A 121 14.54 6.98 1.48
CA ARG A 121 14.23 5.55 1.58
C ARG A 121 13.40 5.04 0.42
N VAL A 122 12.40 5.81 -0.04
CA VAL A 122 11.52 5.36 -1.11
C VAL A 122 12.20 5.33 -2.49
N ARG A 123 13.42 5.87 -2.61
CA ARG A 123 14.29 5.68 -3.80
C ARG A 123 14.54 4.20 -4.10
N GLY A 124 14.63 3.36 -3.07
CA GLY A 124 14.82 1.91 -3.20
C GLY A 124 13.56 1.10 -3.50
N VAL A 125 12.43 1.78 -3.72
CA VAL A 125 11.16 1.16 -4.08
C VAL A 125 10.86 1.44 -5.55
N GLY A 126 10.47 0.41 -6.30
CA GLY A 126 10.23 0.51 -7.74
C GLY A 126 9.11 -0.39 -8.22
N ARG A 127 8.59 -0.05 -9.40
CA ARG A 127 7.52 -0.78 -10.08
C ARG A 127 8.11 -2.02 -10.73
N VAL A 128 7.43 -3.15 -10.57
CA VAL A 128 7.78 -4.42 -11.19
C VAL A 128 6.88 -4.62 -12.39
N ASP A 129 7.48 -4.62 -13.58
CA ASP A 129 6.78 -4.86 -14.84
C ASP A 129 7.32 -6.11 -15.56
N THR A 130 6.49 -6.71 -16.41
CA THR A 130 6.97 -7.67 -17.42
C THR A 130 7.89 -6.99 -18.45
N SER A 131 8.55 -7.78 -19.32
CA SER A 131 9.32 -7.26 -20.45
C SER A 131 8.52 -6.34 -21.38
N THR A 132 7.21 -6.60 -21.51
CA THR A 132 6.27 -5.77 -22.27
C THR A 132 5.78 -4.52 -21.51
N ARG A 133 6.40 -4.19 -20.37
CA ARG A 133 6.05 -3.08 -19.49
C ARG A 133 4.64 -3.16 -18.91
N LYS A 134 4.06 -4.37 -18.83
CA LYS A 134 2.82 -4.60 -18.09
C LYS A 134 3.15 -4.61 -16.60
N HIS A 135 2.54 -3.68 -15.87
CA HIS A 135 2.69 -3.57 -14.42
C HIS A 135 2.08 -4.78 -13.70
N VAL A 136 2.86 -5.36 -12.79
CA VAL A 136 2.46 -6.53 -11.98
C VAL A 136 2.45 -6.22 -10.48
N GLY A 137 3.34 -5.35 -10.01
CA GLY A 137 3.36 -4.92 -8.60
C GLY A 137 4.51 -3.99 -8.26
N THR A 138 4.89 -3.99 -6.98
CA THR A 138 5.97 -3.18 -6.41
C THR A 138 7.04 -4.10 -5.80
N GLY A 139 8.31 -3.70 -5.88
CA GLY A 139 9.43 -4.40 -5.26
C GLY A 139 10.49 -3.43 -4.75
N TRP A 140 11.31 -3.88 -3.80
CA TRP A 140 12.33 -3.05 -3.15
C TRP A 140 13.53 -3.88 -2.69
N PHE A 141 14.70 -3.26 -2.65
CA PHE A 141 15.94 -3.97 -2.30
C PHE A 141 15.99 -4.32 -0.81
N VAL A 142 16.06 -5.61 -0.52
CA VAL A 142 16.23 -6.13 0.85
C VAL A 142 17.71 -6.31 1.20
N ILE A 143 18.52 -6.66 0.21
CA ILE A 143 19.99 -6.61 0.21
C ILE A 143 20.45 -6.19 -1.20
N GLU A 144 21.76 -6.06 -1.40
CA GLU A 144 22.33 -5.71 -2.71
C GLU A 144 21.84 -6.68 -3.80
N ASN A 145 21.34 -6.14 -4.91
CA ASN A 145 20.86 -6.88 -6.09
C ASN A 145 19.71 -7.89 -5.84
N LEU A 146 19.06 -7.85 -4.68
CA LEU A 146 17.95 -8.74 -4.35
C LEU A 146 16.73 -7.93 -3.91
N LEU A 147 15.64 -8.07 -4.65
CA LEU A 147 14.36 -7.46 -4.31
C LEU A 147 13.50 -8.41 -3.47
N LEU A 148 12.76 -7.85 -2.53
CA LEU A 148 11.59 -8.49 -1.92
C LEU A 148 10.30 -7.94 -2.57
N THR A 149 9.37 -8.83 -2.86
CA THR A 149 8.01 -8.53 -3.35
C THR A 149 7.03 -9.63 -2.91
N ASN A 150 5.80 -9.64 -3.39
CA ASN A 150 4.84 -10.71 -3.12
C ASN A 150 5.01 -11.94 -4.02
N ARG A 151 4.59 -13.11 -3.53
CA ARG A 151 4.57 -14.35 -4.29
C ARG A 151 3.61 -14.28 -5.48
N HIS A 152 2.45 -13.66 -5.32
CA HIS A 152 1.53 -13.47 -6.45
C HIS A 152 2.08 -12.51 -7.50
N VAL A 153 2.95 -11.55 -7.14
CA VAL A 153 3.66 -10.72 -8.13
C VAL A 153 4.61 -11.59 -8.95
N ALA A 154 5.36 -12.49 -8.32
CA ALA A 154 6.18 -13.48 -9.03
C ALA A 154 5.33 -14.40 -9.94
N GLY A 155 4.14 -14.84 -9.47
CA GLY A 155 3.19 -15.59 -10.30
C GLY A 155 2.70 -14.80 -11.52
N GLY A 156 2.43 -13.51 -11.36
CA GLY A 156 2.07 -12.63 -12.46
C GLY A 156 3.21 -12.42 -13.47
N LEU A 157 4.47 -12.37 -13.01
CA LEU A 157 5.65 -12.38 -13.90
C LEU A 157 5.79 -13.69 -14.69
N CYS A 158 5.32 -14.81 -14.14
CA CYS A 158 5.24 -16.09 -14.83
C CYS A 158 4.05 -16.18 -15.81
N GLY A 159 3.23 -15.13 -15.93
CA GLY A 159 2.05 -15.10 -16.80
C GLY A 159 0.83 -15.84 -16.23
N LEU A 160 0.82 -16.17 -14.93
CA LEU A 160 -0.33 -16.81 -14.29
C LEU A 160 -1.45 -15.80 -13.99
N ASP A 161 -2.70 -16.25 -14.04
CA ASP A 161 -3.86 -15.46 -13.62
C ASP A 161 -4.08 -15.58 -12.10
N VAL A 162 -3.24 -14.87 -11.34
CA VAL A 162 -3.21 -14.95 -9.87
C VAL A 162 -4.46 -14.40 -9.16
N HIS A 163 -5.36 -13.77 -9.90
CA HIS A 163 -6.58 -13.16 -9.35
C HIS A 163 -7.84 -13.96 -9.67
N ASN A 164 -7.90 -14.64 -10.82
CA ASN A 164 -9.11 -15.37 -11.23
C ASN A 164 -8.94 -16.89 -11.29
N ASP A 165 -7.71 -17.41 -11.32
CA ASP A 165 -7.46 -18.85 -11.34
C ASP A 165 -7.12 -19.38 -9.94
N PRO A 166 -8.02 -20.10 -9.24
CA PRO A 166 -7.74 -20.58 -7.89
C PRO A 166 -6.63 -21.64 -7.83
N THR A 167 -6.23 -22.21 -8.97
CA THR A 167 -5.19 -23.26 -9.06
C THR A 167 -3.80 -22.69 -9.38
N TRP A 168 -3.65 -21.36 -9.44
CA TRP A 168 -2.38 -20.73 -9.84
C TRP A 168 -1.19 -21.14 -8.96
N LEU A 169 -1.44 -21.42 -7.67
CA LEU A 169 -0.41 -21.88 -6.73
C LEU A 169 0.16 -23.26 -7.11
N ASP A 170 -0.68 -24.16 -7.60
CA ASP A 170 -0.26 -25.51 -8.05
C ASP A 170 0.63 -25.42 -9.31
N LYS A 171 0.40 -24.38 -10.13
CA LYS A 171 1.11 -24.12 -11.38
C LYS A 171 2.42 -23.36 -11.15
N LEU A 172 2.53 -22.62 -10.04
CA LEU A 172 3.64 -21.72 -9.75
C LEU A 172 5.02 -22.41 -9.82
N PRO A 173 5.26 -23.61 -9.25
CA PRO A 173 6.59 -24.23 -9.29
C PRO A 173 7.09 -24.47 -10.72
N ALA A 174 6.24 -25.05 -11.57
CA ALA A 174 6.58 -25.31 -12.97
C ALA A 174 6.73 -24.01 -13.78
N ALA A 175 5.87 -23.03 -13.50
CA ALA A 175 5.91 -21.73 -14.16
C ALA A 175 7.21 -20.96 -13.84
N VAL A 176 7.65 -20.96 -12.58
CA VAL A 176 8.92 -20.33 -12.17
C VAL A 176 10.13 -20.96 -12.88
N VAL A 177 10.18 -22.29 -12.98
CA VAL A 177 11.25 -22.99 -13.69
C VAL A 177 11.27 -22.58 -15.17
N ALA A 178 10.10 -22.59 -15.83
CA ALA A 178 9.98 -22.20 -17.24
C ALA A 178 10.36 -20.73 -17.48
N THR A 179 9.90 -19.81 -16.62
CA THR A 179 10.21 -18.38 -16.71
C THR A 179 11.69 -18.10 -16.52
N ASN A 180 12.34 -18.70 -15.51
CA ASN A 180 13.78 -18.55 -15.30
C ASN A 180 14.58 -19.08 -16.50
N ALA A 181 14.21 -20.25 -17.04
CA ALA A 181 14.87 -20.79 -18.23
C ALA A 181 14.69 -19.90 -19.47
N ALA A 182 13.51 -19.29 -19.65
CA ALA A 182 13.26 -18.33 -20.72
C ALA A 182 14.10 -17.05 -20.56
N TRP A 183 14.22 -16.54 -19.33
CA TRP A 183 15.04 -15.36 -19.02
C TRP A 183 16.55 -15.59 -19.19
N ASP A 184 17.02 -16.83 -18.99
CA ASP A 184 18.41 -17.22 -19.26
C ASP A 184 18.66 -17.35 -20.77
N ALA A 185 17.70 -17.90 -21.52
CA ALA A 185 17.83 -18.09 -22.97
C ALA A 185 17.68 -16.77 -23.77
N ASP A 186 16.80 -15.87 -23.33
CA ASP A 186 16.50 -14.61 -24.00
C ASP A 186 16.32 -13.48 -22.98
N HIS A 187 17.36 -12.65 -22.86
CA HIS A 187 17.39 -11.55 -21.92
C HIS A 187 16.32 -10.48 -22.21
N SER A 188 15.77 -10.41 -23.44
CA SER A 188 14.71 -9.47 -23.80
C SER A 188 13.37 -9.81 -23.15
N GLN A 189 13.21 -11.04 -22.66
CA GLN A 189 12.00 -11.50 -21.97
C GLN A 189 12.02 -11.20 -20.47
N ARG A 190 13.15 -10.71 -19.93
CA ARG A 190 13.31 -10.40 -18.52
C ARG A 190 12.35 -9.31 -18.07
N ALA A 191 11.82 -9.51 -16.87
CA ALA A 191 11.04 -8.50 -16.18
C ALA A 191 11.95 -7.31 -15.78
N VAL A 192 11.33 -6.21 -15.41
CA VAL A 192 12.04 -4.98 -15.08
C VAL A 192 11.57 -4.38 -13.77
N TRP A 193 12.51 -3.79 -13.04
CA TRP A 193 12.27 -2.98 -11.86
C TRP A 193 12.56 -1.51 -12.19
N ASP A 194 11.58 -0.64 -12.00
CA ASP A 194 11.65 0.76 -12.42
C ASP A 194 11.31 1.72 -11.25
N PRO A 195 12.31 2.44 -10.69
CA PRO A 195 12.12 3.33 -9.56
C PRO A 195 11.55 4.69 -9.92
N ALA A 196 11.34 4.98 -11.22
CA ALA A 196 10.87 6.28 -11.68
C ALA A 196 9.54 6.67 -11.01
N GLU A 197 9.30 7.97 -10.90
CA GLU A 197 8.04 8.51 -10.36
C GLU A 197 6.86 8.21 -11.28
N ALA A 198 7.11 8.19 -12.58
CA ALA A 198 6.19 7.84 -13.65
C ALA A 198 6.83 6.81 -14.59
N PRO A 199 6.83 5.52 -14.21
CA PRO A 199 7.55 4.51 -14.97
C PRO A 199 6.93 4.28 -16.35
N SER A 200 7.77 4.23 -17.38
CA SER A 200 7.36 4.11 -18.78
C SER A 200 8.39 3.36 -19.62
N ALA A 201 8.09 3.13 -20.90
CA ALA A 201 9.06 2.57 -21.85
C ALA A 201 10.29 3.46 -22.08
N ALA A 202 10.23 4.75 -21.70
CA ALA A 202 11.33 5.70 -21.81
C ALA A 202 12.21 5.79 -20.55
N SER A 203 11.89 5.05 -19.48
CA SER A 203 12.69 5.04 -18.26
C SER A 203 14.09 4.50 -18.52
N THR A 204 15.11 5.17 -17.98
CA THR A 204 16.52 4.83 -18.22
C THR A 204 17.20 4.17 -17.02
N ALA A 205 16.77 4.48 -15.79
CA ALA A 205 17.32 3.91 -14.55
C ALA A 205 16.57 2.63 -14.14
N VAL A 206 16.59 1.61 -15.00
CA VAL A 206 15.78 0.38 -14.87
C VAL A 206 16.66 -0.82 -14.53
N GLY A 207 16.31 -1.56 -13.49
CA GLY A 207 16.93 -2.85 -13.19
C GLY A 207 16.32 -3.99 -14.00
N SER A 208 17.15 -4.91 -14.49
CA SER A 208 16.68 -6.15 -15.13
C SER A 208 16.52 -7.24 -14.08
N ILE A 209 15.31 -7.77 -13.93
CA ILE A 209 15.02 -8.91 -13.07
C ILE A 209 15.45 -10.17 -13.81
N THR A 210 16.49 -10.83 -13.32
CA THR A 210 17.14 -11.95 -14.02
C THR A 210 16.62 -13.30 -13.56
N LYS A 211 16.07 -13.39 -12.34
CA LYS A 211 15.62 -14.65 -11.76
C LYS A 211 14.58 -14.44 -10.68
N ILE A 212 13.56 -15.28 -10.66
CA ILE A 212 12.74 -15.52 -9.47
C ILE A 212 13.56 -16.48 -8.59
N ARG A 213 14.27 -15.92 -7.60
CA ARG A 213 15.23 -16.66 -6.77
C ARG A 213 14.52 -17.65 -5.87
N ALA A 214 13.51 -17.18 -5.15
CA ALA A 214 12.74 -17.97 -4.20
C ALA A 214 11.34 -17.37 -4.01
N TYR A 215 10.40 -18.18 -3.58
CA TYR A 215 9.10 -17.73 -3.08
C TYR A 215 8.72 -18.55 -1.85
N HIS A 216 8.03 -17.93 -0.91
CA HIS A 216 7.66 -18.58 0.34
C HIS A 216 6.46 -19.52 0.13
N ALA A 217 6.47 -20.71 0.77
CA ALA A 217 5.43 -21.73 0.59
C ALA A 217 4.06 -21.35 1.19
N LEU A 218 4.05 -20.66 2.33
CA LEU A 218 2.82 -20.23 3.02
C LEU A 218 2.51 -18.74 2.82
N LEU A 219 3.52 -17.89 2.94
CA LEU A 219 3.39 -16.44 2.93
C LEU A 219 3.52 -15.86 1.53
N ASP A 220 2.87 -14.72 1.32
CA ASP A 220 2.85 -14.05 0.04
C ASP A 220 4.12 -13.20 -0.17
N MET A 221 5.27 -13.88 -0.23
CA MET A 221 6.60 -13.28 -0.35
C MET A 221 7.42 -13.99 -1.44
N ALA A 222 8.19 -13.21 -2.21
CA ALA A 222 9.14 -13.71 -3.19
C ALA A 222 10.38 -12.83 -3.29
N LEU A 223 11.51 -13.46 -3.63
CA LEU A 223 12.80 -12.83 -3.85
C LEU A 223 13.13 -12.83 -5.35
N LEU A 224 13.56 -11.68 -5.86
CA LEU A 224 13.92 -11.51 -7.27
C LEU A 224 15.36 -11.02 -7.39
N ASP A 225 16.18 -11.72 -8.17
CA ASP A 225 17.53 -11.27 -8.51
C ASP A 225 17.46 -10.15 -9.55
N VAL A 226 18.23 -9.08 -9.34
CA VAL A 226 18.24 -7.90 -10.20
C VAL A 226 19.66 -7.49 -10.57
N THR A 227 19.84 -7.07 -11.82
CA THR A 227 21.08 -6.50 -12.35
C THR A 227 20.82 -5.14 -13.01
N GLY A 228 21.87 -4.39 -13.33
CA GLY A 228 21.75 -3.10 -14.04
C GLY A 228 21.41 -1.91 -13.14
N VAL A 229 21.39 -2.09 -11.82
CA VAL A 229 21.23 -0.99 -10.85
C VAL A 229 22.58 -0.73 -10.17
N GLU A 230 23.27 0.33 -10.57
CA GLU A 230 24.52 0.74 -9.94
C GLU A 230 24.29 1.09 -8.46
N ASN A 231 25.20 0.64 -7.59
CA ASN A 231 25.16 0.90 -6.15
C ASN A 231 23.81 0.55 -5.49
N SER A 232 23.18 -0.57 -5.89
CA SER A 232 21.89 -1.01 -5.33
C SER A 232 21.93 -1.19 -3.80
N ASN A 233 23.10 -1.45 -3.21
CA ASN A 233 23.30 -1.45 -1.76
C ASN A 233 22.90 -0.11 -1.07
N SER A 234 23.06 1.04 -1.76
CA SER A 234 22.62 2.34 -1.25
C SER A 234 21.10 2.52 -1.24
N LEU A 235 20.39 1.65 -1.96
CA LEU A 235 18.94 1.64 -2.11
C LEU A 235 18.27 0.60 -1.20
N VAL A 236 19.03 -0.14 -0.38
CA VAL A 236 18.48 -1.17 0.50
C VAL A 236 17.62 -0.55 1.60
N LEU A 237 16.40 -1.08 1.75
CA LEU A 237 15.54 -0.79 2.90
C LEU A 237 15.76 -1.89 3.94
N ARG A 238 16.29 -1.52 5.12
CA ARG A 238 16.55 -2.48 6.20
C ARG A 238 15.24 -2.92 6.86
N ILE A 239 15.13 -4.20 7.18
CA ILE A 239 13.98 -4.75 7.91
C ILE A 239 14.22 -4.64 9.41
N GLN A 240 13.19 -4.31 10.18
CA GLN A 240 13.24 -4.23 11.63
C GLN A 240 13.13 -5.63 12.26
N ALA A 241 14.05 -5.98 13.17
CA ALA A 241 14.09 -7.29 13.82
C ALA A 241 13.06 -7.47 14.95
N VAL A 242 12.61 -6.38 15.55
CA VAL A 242 11.74 -6.37 16.74
C VAL A 242 10.48 -5.56 16.40
N PRO A 243 9.28 -5.92 16.87
CA PRO A 243 8.10 -5.07 16.66
C PRO A 243 8.25 -3.68 17.28
N PRO A 244 7.51 -2.66 16.80
CA PRO A 244 7.37 -1.40 17.53
C PRO A 244 6.72 -1.64 18.92
N ALA A 245 6.96 -0.70 19.85
CA ALA A 245 6.48 -0.82 21.23
C ALA A 245 4.95 -0.84 21.34
N SER A 246 4.26 -0.09 20.45
CA SER A 246 2.83 -0.22 20.21
C SER A 246 2.62 -0.68 18.79
N LEU A 247 1.65 -1.56 18.57
CA LEU A 247 1.25 -2.00 17.24
C LEU A 247 0.04 -1.21 16.78
N THR A 248 -1.04 -1.17 17.56
CA THR A 248 -2.22 -0.37 17.21
C THR A 248 -1.91 1.13 17.29
N GLY A 249 -2.30 1.87 16.24
CA GLY A 249 -2.07 3.30 16.10
C GLY A 249 -0.63 3.68 15.75
N HIS A 250 0.27 2.69 15.58
CA HIS A 250 1.66 2.96 15.25
C HIS A 250 1.77 3.54 13.85
N GLU A 251 2.35 4.73 13.74
CA GLU A 251 2.43 5.45 12.47
C GLU A 251 3.46 4.81 11.54
N VAL A 252 3.01 4.59 10.31
CA VAL A 252 3.78 3.98 9.23
C VAL A 252 3.57 4.74 7.94
N TYR A 253 4.46 4.54 6.97
CA TYR A 253 4.23 4.94 5.61
C TYR A 253 4.54 3.80 4.65
N LEU A 254 3.84 3.79 3.52
CA LEU A 254 4.09 2.88 2.43
C LEU A 254 4.65 3.66 1.24
N ALA A 255 5.40 2.96 0.39
CA ALA A 255 5.69 3.45 -0.94
C ALA A 255 5.40 2.37 -1.98
N GLY A 256 4.78 2.77 -3.08
CA GLY A 256 4.44 1.83 -4.15
C GLY A 256 3.82 2.51 -5.35
N TYR A 257 3.26 1.69 -6.23
CA TYR A 257 2.74 2.11 -7.52
C TYR A 257 1.25 1.80 -7.67
N PRO A 258 0.35 2.35 -6.85
CA PRO A 258 -1.08 2.13 -7.01
C PRO A 258 -1.53 2.53 -8.43
N GLY A 259 -1.96 1.53 -9.21
CA GLY A 259 -2.46 1.64 -10.56
C GLY A 259 -3.98 1.59 -10.58
N VAL A 260 -4.57 2.45 -11.43
CA VAL A 260 -6.02 2.54 -11.61
C VAL A 260 -6.39 1.68 -12.82
N SER A 261 -6.46 0.36 -12.61
CA SER A 261 -6.88 -0.61 -13.62
C SER A 261 -8.19 -1.30 -13.22
N PRO A 262 -9.21 -1.37 -14.10
CA PRO A 262 -10.42 -2.15 -13.86
C PRO A 262 -10.13 -3.66 -13.73
N PRO A 263 -11.00 -4.42 -13.04
CA PRO A 263 -12.18 -3.95 -12.31
C PRO A 263 -11.79 -3.25 -11.01
N TYR A 264 -12.39 -2.09 -10.78
CA TYR A 264 -12.18 -1.35 -9.55
C TYR A 264 -13.04 -1.94 -8.44
N SER A 265 -12.49 -1.98 -7.23
CA SER A 265 -13.27 -2.17 -5.99
C SER A 265 -13.85 -0.83 -5.48
N VAL A 266 -13.90 0.20 -6.33
CA VAL A 266 -14.34 1.59 -6.11
C VAL A 266 -14.86 2.19 -7.42
N SER A 267 -15.61 3.30 -7.43
CA SER A 267 -15.85 3.99 -8.72
C SER A 267 -14.54 4.59 -9.27
N LYS A 268 -14.45 4.77 -10.61
CA LYS A 268 -13.31 5.45 -11.23
C LYS A 268 -13.09 6.86 -10.66
N GLN A 269 -14.17 7.59 -10.36
CA GLN A 269 -14.06 8.94 -9.79
C GLN A 269 -13.39 8.93 -8.42
N VAL A 270 -13.76 7.99 -7.55
CA VAL A 270 -13.14 7.78 -6.23
C VAL A 270 -11.64 7.49 -6.37
N ALA A 271 -11.31 6.60 -7.31
CA ALA A 271 -9.92 6.20 -7.56
C ALA A 271 -9.09 7.36 -8.11
N ASP A 272 -9.61 8.14 -9.06
CA ASP A 272 -8.92 9.28 -9.68
C ASP A 272 -8.51 10.36 -8.67
N LEU A 273 -9.09 10.33 -7.50
CA LEU A 273 -9.24 11.49 -6.66
C LEU A 273 -8.62 11.28 -5.28
N LEU A 274 -8.64 10.03 -4.79
CA LEU A 274 -7.63 9.49 -3.86
C LEU A 274 -6.23 9.39 -4.49
N PHE A 275 -6.18 9.14 -5.80
CA PHE A 275 -4.95 8.90 -6.53
C PHE A 275 -4.88 9.87 -7.71
N PRO A 276 -4.74 11.19 -7.47
CA PRO A 276 -4.70 12.20 -8.51
C PRO A 276 -3.61 11.90 -9.55
N GLY A 277 -3.99 11.98 -10.82
CA GLY A 277 -3.13 11.67 -11.96
C GLY A 277 -2.80 10.19 -12.14
N ALA A 278 -3.47 9.27 -11.42
CA ALA A 278 -3.21 7.85 -11.58
C ALA A 278 -3.44 7.36 -13.01
N THR A 279 -2.53 6.50 -13.46
CA THR A 279 -2.61 5.79 -14.72
C THR A 279 -2.98 4.32 -14.46
N ALA A 280 -3.37 3.60 -15.52
CA ALA A 280 -3.59 2.14 -15.42
C ALA A 280 -2.36 1.40 -14.87
N SER A 281 -1.16 1.87 -15.21
CA SER A 281 0.12 1.30 -14.78
C SER A 281 0.69 1.92 -13.49
N GLY A 282 0.00 2.87 -12.86
CA GLY A 282 0.39 3.46 -11.57
C GLY A 282 1.55 4.47 -11.63
N LEU A 283 1.56 5.34 -10.63
CA LEU A 283 2.60 6.34 -10.36
C LEU A 283 3.16 6.10 -8.95
N LYS A 284 4.41 6.49 -8.72
CA LYS A 284 5.05 6.36 -7.41
C LYS A 284 4.35 7.24 -6.38
N ARG A 285 3.95 6.64 -5.27
CA ARG A 285 3.28 7.34 -4.17
C ARG A 285 3.85 6.95 -2.81
N VAL A 286 3.75 7.88 -1.87
CA VAL A 286 3.92 7.67 -0.44
C VAL A 286 2.54 7.74 0.21
N SER A 287 2.15 6.68 0.91
CA SER A 287 0.86 6.60 1.60
C SER A 287 1.10 6.47 3.11
N PRO A 288 1.01 7.58 3.87
CA PRO A 288 1.06 7.49 5.33
C PRO A 288 -0.21 6.83 5.90
N GLY A 289 -0.04 6.18 7.05
CA GLY A 289 -1.10 5.47 7.75
C GLY A 289 -0.65 5.00 9.13
N GLN A 290 -1.43 4.10 9.70
CA GLN A 290 -1.17 3.46 10.99
C GLN A 290 -1.38 1.96 10.85
N LEU A 291 -0.67 1.22 11.70
CA LEU A 291 -1.01 -0.16 11.99
C LEU A 291 -2.31 -0.20 12.79
N VAL A 292 -3.26 -1.05 12.37
CA VAL A 292 -4.62 -1.08 12.94
C VAL A 292 -4.77 -2.22 13.94
N ALA A 293 -4.27 -3.42 13.62
CA ALA A 293 -4.25 -4.55 14.52
C ALA A 293 -3.19 -5.58 14.10
N LEU A 294 -2.68 -6.32 15.09
CA LEU A 294 -2.29 -7.71 14.86
C LEU A 294 -3.54 -8.55 15.09
N VAL A 295 -3.92 -9.38 14.13
CA VAL A 295 -5.05 -10.30 14.35
C VAL A 295 -4.65 -11.29 15.46
N GLU A 296 -5.19 -11.11 16.67
CA GLU A 296 -4.76 -11.78 17.92
C GLU A 296 -5.01 -13.30 17.94
N ASP A 297 -5.85 -13.82 17.06
CA ASP A 297 -6.02 -15.26 16.90
C ASP A 297 -5.13 -15.78 15.76
N LEU A 298 -4.13 -16.62 16.11
CA LEU A 298 -3.79 -17.92 15.47
C LEU A 298 -2.28 -18.20 15.21
N PRO A 299 -1.88 -19.50 15.22
CA PRO A 299 -0.54 -19.99 14.88
C PRO A 299 -0.22 -19.92 13.37
N ILE A 300 1.08 -20.00 13.05
CA ILE A 300 1.68 -20.02 11.70
C ILE A 300 1.15 -21.24 10.91
N GLY A 301 0.07 -21.05 10.15
CA GLY A 301 -0.52 -22.06 9.26
C GLY A 301 -0.75 -21.51 7.86
N GLU A 302 -1.07 -22.37 6.89
CA GLU A 302 -1.39 -22.00 5.51
C GLU A 302 -2.33 -20.79 5.46
N GLY A 303 -1.79 -19.66 5.01
CA GLY A 303 -2.56 -18.46 4.68
C GLY A 303 -2.58 -17.27 5.66
N LYS A 304 -1.88 -17.23 6.83
CA LYS A 304 -1.79 -16.01 7.69
C LYS A 304 -0.56 -15.99 8.64
N PRO A 305 0.20 -14.87 8.70
CA PRO A 305 0.05 -13.84 9.73
C PRO A 305 -0.42 -12.52 9.13
N ARG A 306 -1.23 -11.74 9.86
CA ARG A 306 -1.85 -10.51 9.33
C ARG A 306 -1.63 -9.34 10.28
N ALA A 307 -0.66 -8.49 9.94
CA ALA A 307 -0.70 -7.10 10.38
C ALA A 307 -1.66 -6.36 9.45
N SER A 308 -2.57 -5.56 10.00
CA SER A 308 -3.36 -4.64 9.21
C SER A 308 -2.81 -3.23 9.29
N HIS A 309 -2.95 -2.48 8.20
CA HIS A 309 -2.69 -1.05 8.17
C HIS A 309 -3.81 -0.32 7.42
N ASP A 310 -3.86 1.00 7.54
CA ASP A 310 -4.88 1.84 6.93
C ASP A 310 -4.34 2.83 5.88
N GLY A 311 -3.04 2.81 5.58
CA GLY A 311 -2.48 3.57 4.47
C GLY A 311 -3.13 3.22 3.13
N SER A 312 -3.42 4.22 2.30
CA SER A 312 -4.17 4.07 1.04
C SER A 312 -3.41 3.31 -0.06
N THR A 313 -4.04 2.29 -0.62
CA THR A 313 -3.47 1.40 -1.66
C THR A 313 -4.50 1.09 -2.76
N LEU A 314 -4.00 0.69 -3.92
CA LEU A 314 -4.78 0.08 -5.02
C LEU A 314 -4.01 -1.11 -5.60
N GLY A 315 -4.60 -1.79 -6.59
CA GLY A 315 -3.89 -2.76 -7.43
C GLY A 315 -2.53 -2.23 -7.87
N GLY A 316 -1.51 -3.09 -7.80
CA GLY A 316 -0.12 -2.70 -8.06
C GLY A 316 0.66 -2.20 -6.83
N SER A 317 -0.02 -1.90 -5.72
CA SER A 317 0.66 -1.65 -4.43
C SER A 317 1.19 -2.93 -3.79
N SER A 318 0.78 -4.11 -4.27
CA SER A 318 1.30 -5.40 -3.84
C SER A 318 2.83 -5.41 -3.86
N GLY A 319 3.44 -5.72 -2.71
CA GLY A 319 4.88 -5.77 -2.51
C GLY A 319 5.46 -4.47 -1.96
N SER A 320 4.62 -3.45 -1.74
CA SER A 320 5.05 -2.21 -1.08
C SER A 320 5.57 -2.49 0.34
N PRO A 321 6.72 -1.90 0.73
CA PRO A 321 7.17 -1.96 2.10
C PRO A 321 6.27 -1.08 2.98
N VAL A 322 5.89 -1.60 4.15
CA VAL A 322 5.32 -0.82 5.25
C VAL A 322 6.47 -0.43 6.17
N VAL A 323 6.72 0.87 6.28
CA VAL A 323 7.92 1.43 6.91
C VAL A 323 7.55 2.19 8.17
N ASN A 324 8.29 1.93 9.25
CA ASN A 324 8.14 2.62 10.51
C ASN A 324 8.69 4.05 10.43
N PHE A 325 7.90 5.05 10.84
CA PHE A 325 8.37 6.44 10.91
C PHE A 325 9.48 6.69 11.94
N ASP A 326 9.61 5.89 13.00
CA ASP A 326 10.61 6.13 14.07
C ASP A 326 12.05 5.95 13.57
N ASN A 327 12.28 4.95 12.73
CA ASN A 327 13.62 4.48 12.38
C ASN A 327 13.79 4.21 10.88
N HIS A 328 12.74 4.42 10.09
CA HIS A 328 12.71 4.22 8.65
C HIS A 328 13.09 2.81 8.20
N ARG A 329 12.78 1.81 9.02
CA ARG A 329 12.95 0.39 8.71
C ARG A 329 11.63 -0.23 8.29
N VAL A 330 11.71 -1.21 7.40
CA VAL A 330 10.53 -1.97 6.98
C VAL A 330 10.10 -2.86 8.12
N ILE A 331 8.80 -2.86 8.41
CA ILE A 331 8.22 -3.71 9.44
C ILE A 331 7.28 -4.75 8.83
N ALA A 332 6.62 -4.44 7.71
CA ALA A 332 5.73 -5.38 7.05
C ALA A 332 5.78 -5.26 5.51
N LEU A 333 5.30 -6.30 4.82
CA LEU A 333 5.15 -6.34 3.37
C LEU A 333 3.67 -6.32 3.00
N HIS A 334 3.17 -5.25 2.38
CA HIS A 334 1.78 -5.16 1.91
C HIS A 334 1.51 -6.21 0.82
N TYR A 335 0.37 -6.90 0.89
CA TYR A 335 0.02 -7.92 -0.11
C TYR A 335 -1.43 -7.89 -0.60
N ALA A 336 -2.35 -7.34 0.19
CA ALA A 336 -3.74 -7.26 -0.21
C ALA A 336 -4.45 -6.10 0.48
N GLY A 337 -5.52 -5.64 -0.15
CA GLY A 337 -6.50 -4.75 0.48
C GLY A 337 -7.87 -5.38 0.39
N LYS A 338 -8.62 -5.33 1.49
CA LYS A 338 -10.07 -5.49 1.41
C LYS A 338 -10.71 -4.19 1.77
N TYR A 339 -11.31 -3.61 0.75
CA TYR A 339 -12.12 -2.44 0.92
C TYR A 339 -13.27 -2.74 1.87
N GLY A 340 -13.56 -1.79 2.72
CA GLY A 340 -14.46 -1.95 3.83
C GLY A 340 -13.79 -2.20 5.18
N GLN A 341 -12.54 -2.68 5.16
CA GLN A 341 -12.02 -3.49 6.26
C GLN A 341 -10.60 -3.11 6.65
N ALA A 342 -9.62 -3.45 5.81
CA ALA A 342 -8.21 -3.41 6.16
C ALA A 342 -7.34 -3.57 4.91
N ASN A 343 -6.17 -2.96 4.93
CA ASN A 343 -5.05 -3.45 4.15
C ASN A 343 -4.27 -4.47 4.98
N PHE A 344 -3.80 -5.52 4.33
CA PHE A 344 -3.11 -6.65 4.94
C PHE A 344 -1.65 -6.68 4.52
N ALA A 345 -0.80 -6.95 5.50
CA ALA A 345 0.63 -7.07 5.32
C ALA A 345 1.19 -8.26 6.10
N VAL A 346 2.28 -8.83 5.60
CA VAL A 346 3.07 -9.83 6.31
C VAL A 346 4.00 -9.10 7.28
N PRO A 347 3.83 -9.22 8.61
CA PRO A 347 4.76 -8.65 9.58
C PRO A 347 6.10 -9.38 9.51
N LEU A 348 7.14 -8.71 9.03
CA LEU A 348 8.41 -9.36 8.70
C LEU A 348 9.18 -9.78 9.97
N TRP A 349 9.06 -9.02 11.06
CA TRP A 349 9.73 -9.33 12.33
C TRP A 349 9.30 -10.69 12.92
N LEU A 350 8.11 -11.20 12.57
CA LEU A 350 7.64 -12.52 13.02
C LEU A 350 8.32 -13.69 12.30
N VAL A 351 8.96 -13.42 11.16
CA VAL A 351 9.56 -14.41 10.27
C VAL A 351 11.05 -14.16 10.05
N LYS A 352 11.68 -13.36 10.93
CA LYS A 352 13.11 -13.01 10.82
C LYS A 352 14.07 -14.21 10.80
N ASP A 353 13.66 -15.31 11.44
CA ASP A 353 14.45 -16.55 11.56
C ASP A 353 13.98 -17.63 10.56
N ASP A 354 13.09 -17.28 9.62
CA ASP A 354 12.61 -18.21 8.60
C ASP A 354 13.70 -18.49 7.54
N PRO A 355 13.87 -19.75 7.09
CA PRO A 355 14.84 -20.11 6.04
C PRO A 355 14.73 -19.27 4.75
N PHE A 356 13.55 -18.76 4.42
CA PHE A 356 13.35 -17.83 3.33
C PHE A 356 14.28 -16.61 3.43
N PHE A 357 14.57 -16.12 4.64
CA PHE A 357 15.52 -15.02 4.87
C PHE A 357 16.92 -15.51 5.18
N THR A 358 17.08 -16.49 6.09
CA THR A 358 18.41 -16.90 6.56
C THR A 358 19.24 -17.58 5.47
N ASP A 359 18.63 -18.38 4.60
CA ASP A 359 19.35 -19.05 3.50
C ASP A 359 19.68 -18.10 2.34
N ASN A 360 19.16 -16.87 2.40
CA ASN A 360 19.38 -15.82 1.41
C ASN A 360 20.21 -14.65 1.95
N ASP A 361 20.90 -14.85 3.09
CA ASP A 361 21.76 -13.85 3.74
C ASP A 361 21.06 -12.53 4.10
N ILE A 362 19.73 -12.56 4.26
CA ILE A 362 18.96 -11.37 4.62
C ILE A 362 18.99 -11.19 6.14
N VAL A 363 19.61 -10.08 6.57
CA VAL A 363 19.76 -9.76 7.99
C VAL A 363 18.81 -8.65 8.40
N PHE A 364 18.12 -8.87 9.52
CA PHE A 364 17.22 -7.90 10.12
C PHE A 364 18.01 -6.97 11.05
N ALA A 365 17.71 -5.68 11.00
CA ALA A 365 18.34 -4.67 11.82
C ALA A 365 17.72 -4.63 13.23
N SER A 366 18.58 -4.78 14.24
CA SER A 366 18.27 -4.67 15.68
C SER A 366 17.75 -3.29 16.04
#